data_AF-A0A242W6K5-F1
#
_entry.id   AF-A0A242W6K5-F1
#
_cell.length_a   1.000
_cell.length_b   1.000
_cell.length_c   1.000
_cell.angle_alpha   90.00
_cell.angle_beta   90.00
_cell.angle_gamma   90.00
#
_symmetry.space_group_name_H-M   'P 1'
#
loop_
_entity.id
_entity.type
_entity.pdbx_description
1 polymer ?
#
loop_
_entity_poly.entity_id
_entity_poly.type
_entity_poly.pdbx_seq_one_letter_code
_entity_poly.pdbx_strand_id
1 'polypeptide(L)' 'MKKDLIRRKDGLYTAEAYRWVEDCGYEFWSYISQGLTLIDSEEHARKIAMEQLKECSRDEF' A
#
# COMPACT_ATOMS: atom_id res chain seq x y z
N MET A 1 -8.43 6.08 7.27
CA MET A 1 -8.79 5.26 6.09
C MET A 1 -7.51 4.71 5.44
N LYS A 2 -7.54 3.52 4.82
CA LYS A 2 -6.38 2.93 4.12
C LYS A 2 -6.81 2.39 2.75
N LYS A 3 -5.89 2.41 1.78
CA LYS A 3 -6.13 1.89 0.42
C LYS A 3 -4.86 1.24 -0.12
N ASP A 4 -5.03 0.18 -0.89
CA ASP A 4 -3.96 -0.36 -1.74
C ASP A 4 -4.22 -0.02 -3.19
N LEU A 5 -3.13 0.12 -3.93
CA LEU A 5 -3.12 0.29 -5.36
C LEU A 5 -2.24 -0.80 -5.97
N ILE A 6 -2.83 -1.64 -6.81
CA ILE A 6 -2.09 -2.60 -7.62
C ILE A 6 -1.97 -2.00 -9.03
N ARG A 7 -0.74 -1.83 -9.51
CA ARG A 7 -0.46 -1.35 -10.87
C ARG A 7 0.27 -2.43 -11.63
N ARG A 8 0.05 -2.48 -12.95
CA ARG A 8 0.79 -3.35 -13.87
C ARG A 8 1.62 -2.49 -14.80
N LYS A 9 2.91 -2.80 -14.92
CA LYS A 9 3.85 -2.14 -15.83
C LYS A 9 4.86 -3.16 -16.35
N ASP A 10 5.03 -3.21 -17.67
CA ASP A 10 6.01 -4.08 -18.35
C ASP A 10 5.89 -5.57 -17.97
N GLY A 11 4.65 -6.05 -17.76
CA GLY A 11 4.37 -7.43 -17.37
C GLY A 11 4.51 -7.73 -15.87
N LEU A 12 5.06 -6.79 -15.11
CA LEU A 12 5.20 -6.88 -13.66
C LEU A 12 4.12 -6.06 -12.95
N TYR A 13 3.81 -6.46 -11.74
CA TYR A 13 2.88 -5.81 -10.84
C TYR A 13 3.62 -5.06 -9.75
N THR A 14 3.06 -3.96 -9.28
CA THR A 14 3.49 -3.27 -8.07
C THR A 14 2.32 -3.12 -7.13
N ALA A 15 2.54 -3.36 -5.84
CA ALA A 15 1.58 -3.13 -4.78
C ALA A 15 2.05 -1.94 -3.92
N GLU A 16 1.23 -0.90 -3.85
CA GLU A 16 1.48 0.33 -3.10
C GLU A 16 0.35 0.53 -2.07
N ALA A 17 0.68 0.64 -0.79
CA ALA A 17 -0.29 0.92 0.26
C ALA A 17 -0.23 2.39 0.72
N TYR A 18 -1.39 2.98 0.96
CA TYR A 18 -1.52 4.36 1.43
C TYR A 18 -2.47 4.46 2.62
N ARG A 19 -2.16 5.38 3.54
CA ARG A 19 -3.07 5.80 4.61
C ARG A 19 -3.56 7.23 4.36
N TRP A 20 -4.81 7.48 4.71
CA TRP A 20 -5.33 8.83 4.81
C TRP A 20 -4.79 9.47 6.09
N VAL A 21 -4.22 10.66 5.94
CA VAL A 21 -3.67 11.47 7.03
C VAL A 21 -4.40 12.81 7.02
N GLU A 22 -4.90 13.17 8.19
CA GLU A 22 -5.45 14.48 8.50
C GLU A 22 -4.56 15.06 9.60
N ASP A 23 -3.63 15.94 9.24
CA ASP A 23 -2.65 16.50 10.17
C ASP A 23 -2.58 18.02 10.00
N CYS A 24 -2.82 18.75 11.08
CA CYS A 24 -2.79 20.22 11.12
C CYS A 24 -3.60 20.92 10.00
N GLY A 25 -4.73 20.35 9.60
CA GLY A 25 -5.60 20.91 8.54
C GLY A 25 -5.16 20.55 7.11
N TYR A 26 -4.16 19.68 6.95
CA TYR A 26 -3.81 19.06 5.69
C TYR A 26 -4.44 17.67 5.57
N GLU A 27 -4.97 17.39 4.39
CA GLU A 27 -5.63 16.13 4.05
C GLU A 27 -4.92 15.48 2.86
N PHE A 28 -4.25 14.35 3.08
CA PHE A 28 -3.51 13.69 2.01
C PHE A 28 -3.36 12.17 2.19
N TRP A 29 -3.08 11.49 1.09
CA TRP A 29 -2.67 10.09 1.08
C TRP A 29 -1.16 10.00 1.31
N SER A 30 -0.75 9.45 2.46
CA SER A 30 0.64 9.15 2.76
C SER A 30 0.97 7.71 2.38
N TYR A 31 2.14 7.50 1.78
CA TYR A 31 2.67 6.16 1.49
C TYR A 31 2.91 5.41 2.81
N ILE A 32 2.54 4.13 2.86
CA ILE A 32 2.85 3.22 3.96
C ILE A 32 4.18 2.57 3.60
N SER A 33 5.22 2.82 4.40
CA SER A 33 6.65 2.67 4.07
C SER A 33 7.20 1.26 3.77
N GLN A 34 6.38 0.29 3.37
CA GLN A 34 6.85 -1.07 3.05
C GLN A 34 7.47 -1.23 1.65
N GLY A 35 7.84 -0.12 0.99
CA GLY A 35 8.56 -0.14 -0.28
C GLY A 35 7.72 -0.58 -1.49
N LEU A 36 8.27 -0.31 -2.68
CA LEU A 36 7.71 -0.77 -3.96
C LEU A 36 8.19 -2.20 -4.18
N THR A 37 7.28 -3.18 -4.14
CA THR A 37 7.63 -4.55 -4.52
C THR A 37 7.27 -4.77 -5.99
N LEU A 38 8.23 -5.16 -6.81
CA LEU A 38 8.00 -5.69 -8.15
C LEU A 38 7.59 -7.16 -8.04
N ILE A 39 6.44 -7.50 -8.60
CA ILE A 39 5.75 -8.76 -8.37
C ILE A 39 5.39 -9.37 -9.72
N ASP A 40 5.75 -10.62 -9.95
CA ASP A 40 5.54 -11.31 -11.22
C ASP A 40 4.09 -11.77 -11.44
N SER A 41 3.33 -11.95 -10.35
CA SER A 41 1.96 -12.49 -10.38
C SER A 41 0.94 -11.57 -9.69
N GLU A 42 -0.23 -11.44 -10.30
CA GLU A 42 -1.35 -10.67 -9.76
C GLU A 42 -1.85 -11.22 -8.42
N GLU A 43 -1.91 -12.55 -8.29
CA GLU A 43 -2.32 -13.20 -7.04
C GLU A 43 -1.37 -12.84 -5.90
N HIS A 44 -0.07 -12.85 -6.21
CA HIS A 44 0.97 -12.49 -5.27
C HIS A 44 0.92 -10.99 -4.93
N ALA A 45 0.57 -10.14 -5.91
CA ALA A 45 0.36 -8.71 -5.69
C ALA A 45 -0.81 -8.43 -4.75
N ARG A 46 -1.93 -9.16 -4.88
CA ARG A 46 -3.07 -9.06 -3.96
C ARG A 46 -2.72 -9.50 -2.55
N LYS A 47 -1.95 -10.59 -2.41
CA LYS A 47 -1.51 -11.07 -1.11
C LYS A 47 -0.64 -10.03 -0.41
N ILE A 48 0.35 -9.48 -1.11
CA ILE A 48 1.23 -8.43 -0.57
C ILE A 48 0.41 -7.22 -0.17
N ALA A 49 -0.47 -6.71 -1.04
CA ALA A 49 -1.36 -5.58 -0.72
C ALA A 49 -2.12 -5.80 0.60
N MET A 50 -2.76 -6.96 0.77
CA MET A 50 -3.46 -7.31 2.01
C MET A 50 -2.55 -7.39 3.24
N GLU A 51 -1.30 -7.86 3.10
CA GLU A 51 -0.33 -7.89 4.19
C GLU A 51 0.12 -6.46 4.58
N GLN A 52 0.34 -5.58 3.61
CA GLN A 52 0.69 -4.16 3.87
C GLN A 52 -0.41 -3.44 4.65
N LEU A 53 -1.69 -3.67 4.31
CA LEU A 53 -2.82 -3.11 5.07
C LEU A 53 -2.88 -3.61 6.51
N LYS A 54 -2.58 -4.90 6.74
CA LYS A 54 -2.61 -5.52 8.07
C LYS A 54 -1.48 -5.02 8.96
N GLU A 55 -0.25 -4.93 8.43
CA GLU A 55 0.89 -4.46 9.21
C GLU A 55 0.68 -3.02 9.67
N CYS A 56 0.17 -2.16 8.79
CA CYS A 56 -0.11 -0.77 9.13
C CYS A 56 -1.22 -0.61 10.19
N SER A 57 -2.00 -1.64 10.51
CA SER A 57 -2.99 -1.63 11.61
C SER A 57 -2.41 -2.03 12.97
N ARG A 58 -1.11 -2.39 13.03
CA ARG A 58 -0.40 -2.63 14.29
C ARG A 58 0.36 -1.42 14.80
N ASP A 59 0.68 -0.46 13.92
CA ASP A 59 1.22 0.86 14.27
C ASP A 59 0.09 1.84 14.61
N GLU A 60 -0.63 1.57 15.70
CA GLU A 60 -1.43 2.55 16.43
C GLU A 60 -0.77 2.75 17.81
N PHE A 61 0.29 3.57 17.85
CA PHE A 61 0.86 4.12 19.08
C PHE A 61 0.65 5.63 19.10
#